data_AF-A0A963W8R6-F1
#
_entry.id   AF-A0A963W8R6-F1
#
_cell.length_a   1.000
_cell.length_b   1.000
_cell.length_c   1.000
_cell.angle_alpha   90.00
_cell.angle_beta   90.00
_cell.angle_gamma   90.00
#
_symmetry.space_group_name_H-M   'P 1'
#
loop_
_entity.id
_entity.type
_entity.pdbx_description
1 polymer ?
#
loop_
_entity_poly.entity_id
_entity_poly.type
_entity_poly.pdbx_seq_one_letter_code
_entity_poly.pdbx_strand_id
1 'polypeptide(L)'
;GLAMTVVAADGLDVQRVETDEFQIAIAETYDVIVTPRDDAAYGIIAEAIDRSGQVRATLAPRMGMTGPIPTIRERPLLTMRDMGMDMSGMEMGGADGVLDLSQPEPTGGGHEGHSMSMRDPSVAPGVKMGPGVASLAPMPVDRLGDRPTGLENVEHRVLTYADLRSAEPNPDPRVPSRQIDVHLTANMERYMWSIDGVSMGEGPDPIAFRLNERARVNLINDTMMPHPIHLHGHFFELVSGDPGHRVRKHTVNVLPGGKVSFDLTADAYGDWAFHCHMLLHMHAGMMRVVTVRDYGDEG
;
A
#
# COMPACT_ATOMS: atom_id res chain seq x y z
N GLY A 1 -17.84 18.09 -10.15
CA GLY A 1 -16.98 18.45 -11.29
C GLY A 1 -17.37 17.59 -12.49
N LEU A 2 -16.48 17.42 -13.47
CA LEU A 2 -16.64 16.36 -14.48
C LEU A 2 -16.15 15.03 -13.90
N ALA A 3 -16.86 13.96 -14.20
CA ALA A 3 -16.40 12.61 -13.93
C ALA A 3 -15.16 12.30 -14.78
N MET A 4 -14.20 11.60 -14.17
CA MET A 4 -13.11 10.93 -14.87
C MET A 4 -13.48 9.45 -15.01
N THR A 5 -13.26 8.87 -16.18
CA THR A 5 -13.34 7.42 -16.37
C THR A 5 -11.94 6.85 -16.49
N VAL A 6 -11.48 6.11 -15.48
CA VAL A 6 -10.20 5.39 -15.52
C VAL A 6 -10.32 4.27 -16.54
N VAL A 7 -9.35 4.18 -17.46
CA VAL A 7 -9.31 3.18 -18.53
C VAL A 7 -8.03 2.36 -18.54
N ALA A 8 -6.94 2.87 -17.96
CA ALA A 8 -5.73 2.10 -17.75
C ALA A 8 -5.06 2.47 -16.42
N ALA A 9 -4.33 1.51 -15.84
CA ALA A 9 -3.46 1.69 -14.70
C ALA A 9 -2.11 1.03 -14.99
N ASP A 10 -1.00 1.74 -14.73
CA ASP A 10 0.36 1.26 -15.00
C ASP A 10 0.58 0.78 -16.45
N GLY A 11 -0.08 1.45 -17.41
CA GLY A 11 -0.02 1.10 -18.84
C GLY A 11 -0.80 -0.15 -19.25
N LEU A 12 -1.62 -0.72 -18.37
CA LEU A 12 -2.49 -1.86 -18.66
C LEU A 12 -3.96 -1.46 -18.61
N ASP A 13 -4.73 -1.91 -19.59
CA ASP A 13 -6.16 -1.65 -19.67
C ASP A 13 -6.91 -2.24 -18.46
N VAL A 14 -7.80 -1.43 -17.91
CA VAL A 14 -8.70 -1.80 -16.81
C VAL A 14 -10.15 -1.73 -17.26
N GLN A 15 -11.02 -2.44 -16.56
CA GLN A 15 -12.46 -2.24 -16.66
C GLN A 15 -12.75 -0.77 -16.31
N ARG A 16 -13.63 -0.13 -17.07
CA ARG A 16 -13.91 1.31 -16.91
C ARG A 16 -14.49 1.58 -15.53
N VAL A 17 -13.84 2.48 -14.79
CA VAL A 17 -14.31 2.93 -13.47
C VAL A 17 -14.47 4.43 -13.51
N GLU A 18 -15.66 4.92 -13.14
CA GLU A 18 -15.85 6.36 -12.96
C GLU A 18 -15.41 6.80 -11.56
N THR A 19 -14.67 7.89 -11.50
CA THR A 19 -14.21 8.54 -10.27
C THR A 19 -14.17 10.06 -10.44
N ASP A 20 -14.13 10.80 -9.33
CA ASP A 20 -13.99 12.26 -9.35
C ASP A 20 -12.63 12.71 -8.79
N GLU A 21 -11.97 11.88 -8.00
CA GLU A 21 -10.65 12.12 -7.42
C GLU A 21 -9.92 10.79 -7.18
N PHE A 22 -8.58 10.80 -7.23
CA PHE A 22 -7.77 9.66 -6.81
C PHE A 22 -6.41 10.14 -6.32
N GLN A 23 -5.82 9.37 -5.42
CA GLN A 23 -4.43 9.57 -5.01
C GLN A 23 -3.52 8.69 -5.86
N ILE A 24 -2.45 9.27 -6.39
CA ILE A 24 -1.44 8.56 -7.19
C ILE A 24 -0.14 8.49 -6.40
N ALA A 25 0.44 7.30 -6.28
CA ALA A 25 1.73 7.12 -5.64
C ALA A 25 2.89 7.34 -6.64
N ILE A 26 4.11 7.49 -6.12
CA ILE A 26 5.30 7.65 -6.97
C ILE A 26 5.44 6.42 -7.85
N ALA A 27 5.67 6.64 -9.14
CA ALA A 27 5.79 5.61 -10.18
C ALA A 27 4.52 4.79 -10.46
N GLU A 28 3.35 5.28 -10.08
CA GLU A 28 2.09 4.83 -10.69
C GLU A 28 1.74 5.71 -11.89
N THR A 29 0.95 5.15 -12.81
CA THR A 29 0.33 5.91 -13.90
C THR A 29 -1.14 5.53 -14.05
N TYR A 30 -1.96 6.50 -14.46
CA TYR A 30 -3.39 6.29 -14.71
C TYR A 30 -3.80 7.05 -15.96
N ASP A 31 -4.52 6.37 -16.84
CA ASP A 31 -5.15 6.99 -18.00
C ASP A 31 -6.62 7.19 -17.72
N VAL A 32 -7.09 8.43 -17.89
CA VAL A 32 -8.48 8.82 -17.64
C VAL A 32 -9.08 9.50 -18.86
N ILE A 33 -10.32 9.14 -19.16
CA ILE A 33 -11.15 9.84 -20.13
C ILE A 33 -12.01 10.87 -19.38
N VAL A 34 -11.98 12.10 -19.86
CA VAL A 34 -12.85 13.18 -19.39
C VAL A 34 -13.64 13.71 -20.58
N THR A 35 -14.95 13.82 -20.45
CA THR A 35 -15.83 14.32 -21.53
C THR A 35 -16.57 15.58 -21.08
N PRO A 36 -16.03 16.78 -21.38
CA PRO A 36 -16.75 18.03 -21.16
C PRO A 36 -18.05 18.06 -21.97
N ARG A 37 -19.15 18.48 -21.35
CA ARG A 37 -20.47 18.57 -22.01
C ARG A 37 -20.97 20.00 -22.19
N ASP A 38 -20.43 20.93 -21.42
CA ASP A 38 -20.86 22.33 -21.40
C ASP A 38 -19.77 23.26 -21.97
N ASP A 39 -20.16 24.45 -22.44
CA ASP A 39 -19.22 25.54 -22.80
C ASP A 39 -18.66 26.20 -21.52
N ALA A 40 -17.98 25.41 -20.71
CA ALA A 40 -17.44 25.78 -19.40
C ALA A 40 -15.97 25.38 -19.27
N ALA A 41 -15.25 26.07 -18.40
CA ALA A 41 -13.87 25.75 -18.04
C ALA A 41 -13.84 24.89 -16.78
N TYR A 42 -13.04 23.83 -16.81
CA TYR A 42 -12.86 22.90 -15.70
C TYR A 42 -11.40 22.94 -15.22
N GLY A 43 -11.21 22.93 -13.90
CA GLY A 43 -9.89 22.79 -13.30
C GLY A 43 -9.51 21.31 -13.19
N ILE A 44 -8.33 20.96 -13.71
CA ILE A 44 -7.64 19.71 -13.38
C ILE A 44 -6.67 20.06 -12.26
N ILE A 45 -6.93 19.53 -11.07
CA ILE A 45 -6.23 19.90 -9.83
C ILE A 45 -5.34 18.75 -9.40
N ALA A 46 -4.09 19.07 -9.06
CA ALA A 46 -3.23 18.16 -8.31
C ALA A 46 -2.81 18.87 -7.02
N GLU A 47 -3.11 18.26 -5.88
CA GLU A 47 -2.82 18.77 -4.55
C GLU A 47 -1.83 17.83 -3.86
N ALA A 48 -0.81 18.38 -3.20
CA ALA A 48 0.13 17.56 -2.44
C ALA A 48 -0.58 16.93 -1.23
N ILE A 49 -0.24 15.68 -0.89
CA ILE A 49 -0.85 14.95 0.23
C ILE A 49 -0.66 15.67 1.58
N ASP A 50 0.47 16.35 1.75
CA ASP A 50 0.79 17.14 2.94
C ASP A 50 0.12 18.53 2.96
N ARG A 51 -0.63 18.84 1.90
CA ARG A 51 -1.34 20.11 1.67
C ARG A 51 -0.41 21.32 1.63
N SER A 52 0.88 21.13 1.33
CA SER A 52 1.85 22.22 1.17
C SER A 52 1.60 23.08 -0.08
N GLY A 53 0.87 22.55 -1.07
CA GLY A 53 0.57 23.26 -2.29
C GLY A 53 -0.34 22.49 -3.24
N GLN A 54 -0.81 23.20 -4.26
CA GLN A 54 -1.59 22.63 -5.35
C GLN A 54 -1.26 23.31 -6.68
N VAL A 55 -1.47 22.59 -7.77
CA VAL A 55 -1.37 23.10 -9.14
C VAL A 55 -2.70 22.92 -9.85
N ARG A 56 -2.99 23.81 -10.80
CA ARG A 56 -4.18 23.76 -11.66
C ARG A 56 -3.77 23.80 -13.13
N ALA A 57 -4.21 22.82 -13.90
CA ALA A 57 -4.39 22.94 -15.34
C ALA A 57 -5.86 23.28 -15.67
N THR A 58 -6.13 23.96 -16.79
CA THR A 58 -7.50 24.28 -17.22
C THR A 58 -7.84 23.52 -18.49
N LEU A 59 -8.93 22.78 -18.45
CA LEU A 59 -9.59 22.19 -19.61
C LEU A 59 -10.75 23.10 -20.00
N ALA A 60 -10.67 23.75 -21.16
CA ALA A 60 -11.69 24.69 -21.62
C ALA A 60 -11.85 24.66 -23.15
N PRO A 61 -13.06 24.96 -23.66
CA PRO A 61 -13.34 24.95 -25.10
C PRO A 61 -12.72 26.14 -25.84
N ARG A 62 -12.32 27.21 -25.13
CA ARG A 62 -11.81 28.44 -25.72
C ARG A 62 -10.61 28.98 -24.93
N MET A 63 -9.67 29.57 -25.66
CA MET A 63 -8.51 30.25 -25.08
C MET A 63 -8.95 31.41 -24.16
N GLY A 64 -8.24 31.59 -23.05
CA GLY A 64 -8.49 32.65 -22.07
C GLY A 64 -9.53 32.29 -20.99
N MET A 65 -10.30 31.22 -21.18
CA MET A 65 -11.15 30.70 -20.12
C MET A 65 -10.31 30.09 -18.99
N THR A 66 -10.81 30.15 -17.76
CA THR A 66 -10.07 29.75 -16.57
C THR A 66 -10.94 28.87 -15.68
N GLY A 67 -10.46 27.66 -15.38
CA GLY A 67 -11.16 26.75 -14.48
C GLY A 67 -11.06 27.19 -13.01
N PRO A 68 -12.07 26.91 -12.18
CA PRO A 68 -12.03 27.24 -10.76
C PRO A 68 -10.87 26.54 -10.06
N ILE A 69 -10.32 27.19 -9.03
CA ILE A 69 -9.29 26.65 -8.14
C ILE A 69 -9.96 26.40 -6.80
N PRO A 70 -10.04 25.15 -6.30
CA PRO A 70 -10.53 24.89 -4.96
C PRO A 70 -9.56 25.43 -3.91
N THR A 71 -10.05 25.67 -2.69
CA THR A 71 -9.18 25.98 -1.55
C THR A 71 -8.38 24.75 -1.15
N ILE A 72 -7.10 24.95 -0.80
CA ILE A 72 -6.26 23.89 -0.23
C ILE A 72 -6.91 23.36 1.04
N ARG A 73 -7.00 22.03 1.15
CA ARG A 73 -7.61 21.34 2.30
C ARG A 73 -6.68 21.31 3.50
N GLU A 74 -7.23 21.00 4.67
CA GLU A 74 -6.42 20.77 5.87
C GLU A 74 -5.54 19.53 5.73
N ARG A 75 -4.33 19.61 6.31
CA ARG A 75 -3.38 18.51 6.30
C ARG A 75 -3.97 17.31 7.04
N PRO A 76 -4.07 16.13 6.39
CA PRO A 76 -4.53 14.95 7.08
C PRO A 76 -3.52 14.51 8.14
N LEU A 77 -4.03 14.06 9.28
CA LEU A 77 -3.25 13.45 10.35
C LEU A 77 -3.53 11.95 10.36
N LEU A 78 -2.46 11.15 10.45
CA LEU A 78 -2.61 9.71 10.64
C LEU A 78 -3.21 9.44 12.02
N THR A 79 -4.21 8.57 12.06
CA THR A 79 -4.87 8.12 13.28
C THR A 79 -4.30 6.77 13.74
N MET A 80 -4.67 6.31 14.94
CA MET A 80 -4.27 4.97 15.41
C MET A 80 -4.74 3.86 14.46
N ARG A 81 -5.89 4.04 13.80
CA ARG A 81 -6.37 3.14 12.75
C ARG A 81 -5.38 3.05 11.60
N ASP A 82 -4.87 4.21 11.16
CA ASP A 82 -3.90 4.26 10.07
C ASP A 82 -2.56 3.62 10.42
N MET A 83 -2.31 3.38 11.70
CA MET A 83 -1.10 2.76 12.23
C MET A 83 -1.26 1.26 12.46
N GLY A 84 -2.38 0.66 12.04
CA GLY A 84 -2.69 -0.76 12.29
C GLY A 84 -3.00 -1.05 13.77
N MET A 85 -3.39 -0.03 14.53
CA MET A 85 -3.72 -0.10 15.96
C MET A 85 -5.17 0.33 16.24
N ASP A 86 -6.08 -0.05 15.34
CA ASP A 86 -7.51 0.19 15.58
C ASP A 86 -8.04 -0.76 16.66
N MET A 87 -8.35 -0.23 17.83
CA MET A 87 -8.92 -0.97 18.96
C MET A 87 -10.46 -0.96 18.96
N SER A 88 -11.11 -0.32 17.98
CA SER A 88 -12.57 -0.14 17.97
C SER A 88 -13.37 -1.45 17.80
N GLY A 89 -12.73 -2.52 17.34
CA GLY A 89 -13.31 -3.86 17.23
C GLY A 89 -13.06 -4.77 18.42
N MET A 90 -12.31 -4.33 19.44
CA MET A 90 -12.13 -5.10 20.67
C MET A 90 -13.26 -4.78 21.65
N GLU A 91 -14.21 -5.70 21.78
CA GLU A 91 -15.14 -5.72 22.91
C GLU A 91 -14.32 -5.78 24.20
N MET A 92 -14.13 -4.64 24.85
CA MET A 92 -13.70 -4.60 26.24
C MET A 92 -14.89 -5.09 27.08
N GLY A 93 -15.02 -6.40 27.20
CA GLY A 93 -16.02 -7.03 28.05
C GLY A 93 -15.88 -6.54 29.49
N GLY A 94 -16.80 -5.68 29.92
CA GLY A 94 -16.84 -5.15 31.29
C GLY A 94 -17.80 -3.97 31.39
N ALA A 95 -18.98 -4.24 31.95
CA ALA A 95 -20.08 -3.31 32.17
C ALA A 95 -19.67 -1.99 32.83
N ASP A 96 -20.37 -0.92 32.44
CA ASP A 96 -20.53 0.37 33.10
C ASP A 96 -19.48 0.70 34.18
N GLY A 97 -18.52 1.56 33.83
CA GLY A 97 -17.39 2.02 34.63
C GLY A 97 -17.70 2.58 36.03
N VAL A 98 -18.19 1.73 36.92
CA VAL A 98 -18.41 1.96 38.33
C VAL A 98 -17.53 0.96 39.08
N LEU A 99 -16.42 1.46 39.62
CA LEU A 99 -15.58 0.70 40.55
C LEU A 99 -16.30 0.62 41.90
N ASP A 100 -16.87 -0.54 42.23
CA ASP A 100 -17.40 -0.85 43.56
C ASP A 100 -16.25 -1.20 44.53
N LEU A 101 -15.92 -0.25 45.41
CA LEU A 101 -14.85 -0.35 46.41
C LEU A 101 -15.24 -1.20 47.64
N SER A 102 -16.41 -1.84 47.65
CA SER A 102 -16.88 -2.64 48.80
C SER A 102 -16.50 -4.13 48.75
N GLN A 103 -15.89 -4.59 47.65
CA GLN A 103 -15.39 -5.95 47.49
C GLN A 103 -13.91 -6.04 47.90
N PRO A 104 -13.46 -7.13 48.57
CA PRO A 104 -12.04 -7.35 48.81
C PRO A 104 -11.30 -7.49 47.47
N GLU A 105 -10.06 -6.97 47.41
CA GLU A 105 -9.26 -6.96 46.17
C GLU A 105 -9.28 -8.34 45.48
N PRO A 106 -9.57 -8.40 44.17
CA PRO A 106 -9.39 -9.63 43.42
C PRO A 106 -7.90 -9.98 43.45
N THR A 107 -7.58 -11.03 44.20
CA THR A 107 -6.28 -11.68 44.20
C THR A 107 -5.96 -12.15 42.78
N GLY A 108 -4.93 -11.56 42.18
CA GLY A 108 -4.11 -12.18 41.14
C GLY A 108 -4.84 -12.69 39.91
N GLY A 109 -5.12 -11.79 38.98
CA GLY A 109 -5.41 -12.11 37.58
C GLY A 109 -4.68 -11.11 36.70
N GLY A 110 -3.35 -11.24 36.60
CA GLY A 110 -2.55 -10.43 35.70
C GLY A 110 -3.05 -10.60 34.27
N HIS A 111 -3.22 -9.49 33.56
CA HIS A 111 -3.37 -9.50 32.10
C HIS A 111 -2.01 -9.87 31.49
N GLU A 112 -1.59 -11.12 31.67
CA GLU A 112 -0.46 -11.71 30.93
C GLU A 112 -0.95 -12.06 29.53
N GLY A 113 -0.50 -11.33 28.51
CA GLY A 113 -0.70 -11.80 27.12
C GLY A 113 -0.52 -10.80 25.99
N HIS A 114 -0.66 -9.50 26.23
CA HIS A 114 -0.48 -8.51 25.17
C HIS A 114 0.66 -7.57 25.50
N SER A 115 1.86 -8.01 25.11
CA SER A 115 3.02 -7.13 24.97
C SER A 115 2.62 -6.01 24.00
N MET A 116 2.44 -4.78 24.52
CA MET A 116 2.29 -3.56 23.71
C MET A 116 3.65 -3.12 23.14
N SER A 117 4.61 -4.05 23.05
CA SER A 117 5.93 -3.77 22.53
C SER A 117 5.84 -3.60 21.03
N MET A 118 6.05 -2.37 20.58
CA MET A 118 6.18 -2.02 19.16
C MET A 118 7.25 -2.84 18.43
N ARG A 119 8.15 -3.51 19.18
CA ARG A 119 9.29 -4.28 18.65
C ARG A 119 9.23 -5.75 19.05
N ASP A 120 8.03 -6.31 19.22
CA ASP A 120 7.86 -7.73 19.55
C ASP A 120 8.25 -8.63 18.36
N PRO A 121 9.37 -9.37 18.40
CA PRO A 121 9.79 -10.20 17.27
C PRO A 121 8.84 -11.38 17.01
N SER A 122 7.96 -11.73 17.95
CA SER A 122 7.03 -12.85 17.77
C SER A 122 5.98 -12.60 16.68
N VAL A 123 5.70 -11.33 16.34
CA VAL A 123 4.75 -10.99 15.26
C VAL A 123 5.36 -11.12 13.87
N ALA A 124 6.69 -11.11 13.77
CA ALA A 124 7.43 -11.19 12.51
C ALA A 124 8.74 -11.99 12.68
N PRO A 125 8.68 -13.31 12.91
CA PRO A 125 9.84 -14.12 13.26
C PRO A 125 10.91 -14.20 12.16
N GLY A 126 10.55 -13.89 10.90
CA GLY A 126 11.48 -13.83 9.77
C GLY A 126 12.28 -12.52 9.68
N VAL A 127 11.93 -11.49 10.44
CA VAL A 127 12.58 -10.18 10.40
C VAL A 127 13.87 -10.20 11.23
N LYS A 128 14.99 -9.77 10.64
CA LYS A 128 16.25 -9.60 11.37
C LYS A 128 16.14 -8.38 12.28
N MET A 129 15.99 -8.62 13.59
CA MET A 129 15.95 -7.53 14.56
C MET A 129 17.28 -6.77 14.63
N GLY A 130 17.18 -5.45 14.72
CA GLY A 130 18.33 -4.56 14.81
C GLY A 130 17.91 -3.10 15.04
N PRO A 131 18.88 -2.16 15.07
CA PRO A 131 18.57 -0.74 15.22
C PRO A 131 17.72 -0.19 14.08
N GLY A 132 17.74 -0.82 12.89
CA GLY A 132 16.94 -0.46 11.72
C GLY A 132 15.47 -0.91 11.75
N VAL A 133 15.04 -1.68 12.75
CA VAL A 133 13.65 -2.15 12.90
C VAL A 133 13.02 -1.44 14.10
N ALA A 134 12.44 -0.25 13.94
CA ALA A 134 11.90 0.53 15.06
C ALA A 134 10.53 0.06 15.54
N SER A 135 9.75 -0.53 14.63
CA SER A 135 8.42 -1.08 14.89
C SER A 135 8.17 -2.31 14.04
N LEU A 136 7.19 -3.11 14.45
CA LEU A 136 6.58 -4.22 13.72
C LEU A 136 5.06 -4.07 13.83
N ALA A 137 4.33 -4.24 12.74
CA ALA A 137 2.88 -4.17 12.73
C ALA A 137 2.31 -5.47 13.34
N PRO A 138 1.64 -5.42 14.51
CA PRO A 138 1.16 -6.63 15.17
C PRO A 138 -0.07 -7.24 14.47
N MET A 139 -0.88 -6.41 13.81
CA MET A 139 -2.10 -6.81 13.11
C MET A 139 -2.23 -6.02 11.81
N PRO A 140 -1.41 -6.31 10.79
CA PRO A 140 -1.45 -5.56 9.55
C PRO A 140 -2.72 -5.88 8.77
N VAL A 141 -3.44 -4.84 8.35
CA VAL A 141 -4.74 -4.96 7.69
C VAL A 141 -4.64 -4.69 6.19
N ASP A 142 -5.44 -5.41 5.40
CA ASP A 142 -5.63 -5.07 3.98
C ASP A 142 -6.41 -3.76 3.87
N ARG A 143 -5.84 -2.79 3.14
CA ARG A 143 -6.41 -1.45 2.95
C ARG A 143 -6.60 -1.10 1.48
N LEU A 144 -6.66 -2.09 0.59
CA LEU A 144 -6.83 -1.84 -0.85
C LEU A 144 -8.19 -1.21 -1.19
N GLY A 145 -9.21 -1.43 -0.36
CA GLY A 145 -10.52 -0.80 -0.48
C GLY A 145 -10.73 0.45 0.38
N ASP A 146 -9.71 0.86 1.15
CA ASP A 146 -9.82 2.09 1.93
C ASP A 146 -9.69 3.31 1.01
N ARG A 147 -10.46 4.35 1.32
CA ARG A 147 -10.22 5.66 0.73
C ARG A 147 -8.83 6.17 1.12
N PRO A 148 -8.08 6.82 0.20
CA PRO A 148 -6.76 7.35 0.50
C PRO A 148 -6.77 8.40 1.63
N THR A 149 -5.63 8.54 2.30
CA THR A 149 -5.45 9.44 3.43
C THR A 149 -5.82 10.89 3.10
N GLY A 150 -6.72 11.47 3.89
CA GLY A 150 -7.25 12.83 3.69
C GLY A 150 -8.39 12.95 2.67
N LEU A 151 -8.89 11.82 2.14
CA LEU A 151 -10.05 11.73 1.26
C LEU A 151 -11.19 10.89 1.86
N GLU A 152 -11.12 10.55 3.14
CA GLU A 152 -12.06 9.62 3.79
C GLU A 152 -13.48 10.19 3.79
N ASN A 153 -13.60 11.48 4.09
CA ASN A 153 -14.88 12.15 4.36
C ASN A 153 -15.39 13.03 3.20
N VAL A 154 -14.78 12.93 2.01
CA VAL A 154 -15.25 13.72 0.86
C VAL A 154 -16.56 13.14 0.30
N GLU A 155 -17.45 14.01 -0.16
CA GLU A 155 -18.77 13.60 -0.65
C GLU A 155 -18.73 12.95 -2.04
N HIS A 156 -17.70 13.25 -2.83
CA HIS A 156 -17.55 12.74 -4.20
C HIS A 156 -16.91 11.34 -4.26
N ARG A 157 -16.84 10.77 -5.46
CA ARG A 157 -16.25 9.43 -5.68
C ARG A 157 -14.74 9.52 -5.65
N VAL A 158 -14.14 8.60 -4.90
CA VAL A 158 -12.69 8.47 -4.79
C VAL A 158 -12.30 7.08 -5.23
N LEU A 159 -11.35 6.98 -6.14
CA LEU A 159 -10.85 5.69 -6.61
C LEU A 159 -10.03 5.01 -5.51
N THR A 160 -10.29 3.73 -5.30
CA THR A 160 -9.48 2.83 -4.48
C THR A 160 -8.85 1.75 -5.34
N TYR A 161 -7.88 1.01 -4.81
CA TYR A 161 -7.31 -0.13 -5.54
C TYR A 161 -8.34 -1.24 -5.76
N ALA A 162 -9.30 -1.41 -4.84
CA ALA A 162 -10.37 -2.41 -4.94
C ALA A 162 -11.37 -2.14 -6.07
N ASP A 163 -11.46 -0.89 -6.54
CA ASP A 163 -12.31 -0.55 -7.69
C ASP A 163 -11.68 -1.01 -9.02
N LEU A 164 -10.36 -1.20 -9.06
CA LEU A 164 -9.63 -1.53 -10.28
C LEU A 164 -9.70 -3.03 -10.59
N ARG A 165 -10.04 -3.34 -11.83
CA ARG A 165 -10.05 -4.71 -12.37
C ARG A 165 -9.40 -4.72 -13.74
N SER A 166 -8.62 -5.75 -14.06
CA SER A 166 -8.04 -5.89 -15.39
C SER A 166 -9.15 -6.04 -16.44
N ALA A 167 -9.01 -5.36 -17.58
CA ALA A 167 -9.96 -5.44 -18.67
C ALA A 167 -10.06 -6.88 -19.20
N GLU A 168 -8.91 -7.50 -19.41
CA GLU A 168 -8.78 -8.89 -19.83
C GLU A 168 -8.65 -9.84 -18.63
N PRO A 169 -8.95 -11.13 -18.80
CA PRO A 169 -8.67 -12.12 -17.77
C PRO A 169 -7.18 -12.15 -17.40
N ASN A 170 -6.88 -12.37 -16.12
CA ASN A 170 -5.52 -12.56 -15.64
C ASN A 170 -4.83 -13.69 -16.44
N PRO A 171 -3.59 -13.48 -16.92
CA PRO A 171 -2.93 -14.41 -17.85
C PRO A 171 -2.58 -15.75 -17.21
N ASP A 172 -2.37 -15.78 -15.89
CA ASP A 172 -2.10 -16.99 -15.14
C ASP A 172 -3.28 -17.32 -14.22
N PRO A 173 -3.98 -18.46 -14.39
CA PRO A 173 -5.08 -18.87 -13.51
C PRO A 173 -4.63 -19.81 -12.37
N ARG A 174 -3.35 -20.22 -12.30
CA ARG A 174 -2.85 -21.22 -11.33
C ARG A 174 -2.86 -20.68 -9.90
N VAL A 175 -3.37 -21.43 -8.92
CA VAL A 175 -3.25 -21.02 -7.52
C VAL A 175 -1.76 -20.86 -7.14
N PRO A 176 -1.35 -19.81 -6.40
CA PRO A 176 0.02 -19.65 -5.95
C PRO A 176 0.55 -20.89 -5.20
N SER A 177 1.76 -21.33 -5.56
CA SER A 177 2.40 -22.52 -4.99
C SER A 177 2.89 -22.31 -3.55
N ARG A 178 3.25 -21.06 -3.20
CA ARG A 178 3.66 -20.64 -1.86
C ARG A 178 3.34 -19.17 -1.61
N GLN A 179 3.52 -18.76 -0.35
CA GLN A 179 3.44 -17.38 0.06
C GLN A 179 4.77 -16.92 0.65
N ILE A 180 5.07 -15.63 0.49
CA ILE A 180 6.26 -14.96 1.03
C ILE A 180 5.79 -13.69 1.73
N ASP A 181 6.12 -13.56 3.01
CA ASP A 181 5.95 -12.30 3.73
C ASP A 181 7.21 -11.46 3.55
N VAL A 182 7.02 -10.20 3.19
CA VAL A 182 8.08 -9.23 2.97
C VAL A 182 7.76 -7.99 3.79
N HIS A 183 8.61 -7.73 4.77
CA HIS A 183 8.42 -6.69 5.76
C HIS A 183 9.17 -5.42 5.36
N LEU A 184 8.45 -4.31 5.27
CA LEU A 184 9.03 -2.99 5.04
C LEU A 184 9.40 -2.40 6.40
N THR A 185 10.68 -2.41 6.72
CA THR A 185 11.19 -2.06 8.05
C THR A 185 12.02 -0.79 8.03
N ALA A 186 11.93 0.00 9.09
CA ALA A 186 12.65 1.26 9.18
C ALA A 186 12.95 1.69 10.61
N ASN A 187 13.91 2.62 10.74
CA ASN A 187 14.07 3.48 11.90
C ASN A 187 14.11 4.93 11.43
N MET A 188 12.99 5.63 11.61
CA MET A 188 12.84 7.01 11.14
C MET A 188 13.75 8.00 11.88
N GLU A 189 13.99 7.78 13.18
CA GLU A 189 14.88 8.65 13.98
C GLU A 189 16.33 8.62 13.46
N ARG A 190 16.76 7.47 12.94
CA ARG A 190 18.10 7.27 12.37
C ARG A 190 18.13 7.26 10.85
N TYR A 191 16.99 7.50 10.22
CA TYR A 191 16.79 7.45 8.77
C TYR A 191 17.32 6.15 8.13
N MET A 192 17.08 5.01 8.78
CA MET A 192 17.47 3.68 8.30
C MET A 192 16.28 3.03 7.63
N TRP A 193 16.48 2.49 6.42
CA TRP A 193 15.44 1.86 5.64
C TRP A 193 15.90 0.49 5.16
N SER A 194 14.99 -0.48 5.18
CA SER A 194 15.33 -1.89 4.96
C SER A 194 14.11 -2.69 4.51
N ILE A 195 14.37 -3.90 4.05
CA ILE A 195 13.37 -4.95 3.86
C ILE A 195 13.78 -6.10 4.79
N ASP A 196 12.84 -6.73 5.49
CA ASP A 196 13.05 -7.81 6.46
C ASP A 196 14.13 -7.51 7.51
N GLY A 197 14.28 -6.23 7.88
CA GLY A 197 15.27 -5.77 8.86
C GLY A 197 16.71 -5.69 8.37
N VAL A 198 16.96 -5.93 7.07
CA VAL A 198 18.31 -5.87 6.48
C VAL A 198 18.35 -4.77 5.42
N SER A 199 19.30 -3.84 5.52
CA SER A 199 19.52 -2.84 4.46
C SER A 199 20.19 -3.48 3.23
N MET A 200 19.95 -2.96 2.03
CA MET A 200 20.68 -3.39 0.82
C MET A 200 22.21 -3.29 0.98
N GLY A 201 22.70 -2.29 1.73
CA GLY A 201 24.13 -2.12 2.00
C GLY A 201 24.76 -3.22 2.86
N GLU A 202 23.95 -4.02 3.56
CA GLU A 202 24.41 -5.18 4.34
C GLU A 202 24.58 -6.45 3.48
N GLY A 203 24.26 -6.41 2.19
CA GLY A 203 24.38 -7.56 1.28
C GLY A 203 23.36 -8.67 1.57
N PRO A 204 22.05 -8.37 1.57
CA PRO A 204 21.02 -9.38 1.82
C PRO A 204 20.94 -10.42 0.70
N ASP A 205 20.51 -11.64 1.04
CA ASP A 205 20.17 -12.64 0.04
C ASP A 205 19.01 -12.17 -0.85
N PRO A 206 19.03 -12.51 -2.16
CA PRO A 206 17.91 -12.21 -3.05
C PRO A 206 16.63 -12.95 -2.65
N ILE A 207 15.48 -12.34 -2.96
CA ILE A 207 14.20 -13.04 -2.91
C ILE A 207 14.13 -13.94 -4.16
N ALA A 208 14.31 -15.24 -3.96
CA ALA A 208 14.40 -16.20 -5.05
C ALA A 208 13.03 -16.72 -5.51
N PHE A 209 12.89 -16.86 -6.82
CA PHE A 209 11.76 -17.50 -7.50
C PHE A 209 12.27 -18.49 -8.55
N ARG A 210 11.54 -19.60 -8.72
CA ARG A 210 11.75 -20.46 -9.90
C ARG A 210 11.12 -19.80 -11.14
N LEU A 211 11.71 -19.97 -12.31
CA LEU A 211 11.15 -19.48 -13.57
C LEU A 211 9.73 -20.04 -13.77
N ASN A 212 8.78 -19.15 -14.07
CA ASN A 212 7.34 -19.42 -14.15
C ASN A 212 6.67 -19.90 -12.84
N GLU A 213 7.32 -19.75 -11.69
CA GLU A 213 6.68 -19.91 -10.40
C GLU A 213 5.57 -18.87 -10.24
N ARG A 214 4.42 -19.30 -9.74
CA ARG A 214 3.38 -18.39 -9.26
C ARG A 214 3.38 -18.41 -7.74
N ALA A 215 3.69 -17.29 -7.10
CA ALA A 215 3.68 -17.18 -5.65
C ALA A 215 2.90 -15.94 -5.20
N ARG A 216 2.41 -15.97 -3.97
CA ARG A 216 1.82 -14.82 -3.30
C ARG A 216 2.90 -14.08 -2.52
N VAL A 217 3.00 -12.78 -2.72
CA VAL A 217 3.84 -11.90 -1.91
C VAL A 217 2.94 -11.03 -1.06
N ASN A 218 3.18 -11.03 0.23
CA ASN A 218 2.51 -10.21 1.22
C ASN A 218 3.47 -9.10 1.66
N LEU A 219 3.22 -7.87 1.20
CA LEU A 219 3.96 -6.69 1.66
C LEU A 219 3.35 -6.21 2.97
N ILE A 220 4.13 -6.20 4.04
CA ILE A 220 3.71 -5.75 5.37
C ILE A 220 4.47 -4.49 5.71
N ASN A 221 3.76 -3.38 5.92
CA ASN A 221 4.39 -2.12 6.26
C ASN A 221 4.51 -1.95 7.77
N ASP A 222 5.69 -2.26 8.29
CA ASP A 222 6.02 -2.11 9.71
C ASP A 222 6.35 -0.66 10.10
N THR A 223 6.19 0.29 9.18
CA THR A 223 6.55 1.70 9.37
C THR A 223 5.33 2.62 9.46
N MET A 224 5.61 3.88 9.78
CA MET A 224 4.60 4.96 9.88
C MET A 224 4.46 5.78 8.59
N MET A 225 5.08 5.33 7.49
CA MET A 225 5.05 6.04 6.21
C MET A 225 4.50 5.13 5.10
N PRO A 226 3.69 5.66 4.15
CA PRO A 226 3.29 4.88 2.99
C PRO A 226 4.53 4.54 2.16
N HIS A 227 4.59 3.36 1.55
CA HIS A 227 5.71 3.00 0.66
C HIS A 227 5.19 2.55 -0.71
N PRO A 228 5.44 3.30 -1.80
CA PRO A 228 5.22 2.81 -3.16
C PRO A 228 6.27 1.75 -3.48
N ILE A 229 5.92 0.48 -3.42
CA ILE A 229 6.84 -0.63 -3.70
C ILE A 229 6.73 -1.01 -5.17
N HIS A 230 7.88 -1.04 -5.84
CA HIS A 230 8.01 -1.33 -7.26
C HIS A 230 8.88 -2.57 -7.49
N LEU A 231 8.43 -3.44 -8.39
CA LEU A 231 9.19 -4.59 -8.87
C LEU A 231 9.51 -4.40 -10.35
N HIS A 232 10.79 -4.43 -10.69
CA HIS A 232 11.25 -4.35 -12.07
C HIS A 232 10.93 -5.63 -12.83
N GLY A 233 10.73 -5.49 -14.14
CA GLY A 233 10.57 -6.61 -15.08
C GLY A 233 9.24 -7.37 -14.99
N HIS A 234 8.37 -7.04 -14.02
CA HIS A 234 7.16 -7.80 -13.76
C HIS A 234 5.95 -6.89 -13.55
N PHE A 235 4.80 -7.38 -13.99
CA PHE A 235 3.51 -6.97 -13.45
C PHE A 235 3.01 -8.04 -12.49
N PHE A 236 2.42 -7.63 -11.39
CA PHE A 236 1.80 -8.50 -10.40
C PHE A 236 0.31 -8.19 -10.25
N GLU A 237 -0.45 -9.19 -9.81
CA GLU A 237 -1.90 -9.10 -9.66
C GLU A 237 -2.26 -8.78 -8.21
N LEU A 238 -2.80 -7.60 -7.95
CA LEU A 238 -3.24 -7.25 -6.59
C LEU A 238 -4.35 -8.18 -6.13
N VAL A 239 -4.18 -8.80 -4.97
CA VAL A 239 -5.16 -9.71 -4.36
C VAL A 239 -6.30 -8.86 -3.78
N SER A 240 -7.19 -8.42 -4.66
CA SER A 240 -8.42 -7.68 -4.31
C SER A 240 -9.60 -8.29 -5.04
N GLY A 241 -10.73 -8.42 -4.34
CA GLY A 241 -11.94 -9.05 -4.87
C GLY A 241 -11.73 -10.48 -5.40
N ASP A 242 -12.61 -10.87 -6.32
CA ASP A 242 -12.61 -12.21 -6.90
C ASP A 242 -11.44 -12.42 -7.89
N PRO A 243 -10.86 -13.64 -7.92
CA PRO A 243 -9.79 -13.97 -8.86
C PRO A 243 -10.26 -13.89 -10.32
N GLY A 244 -9.32 -13.73 -11.25
CA GLY A 244 -9.54 -13.81 -12.69
C GLY A 244 -9.55 -12.48 -13.41
N HIS A 245 -9.83 -11.35 -12.73
CA HIS A 245 -9.69 -9.99 -13.29
C HIS A 245 -9.05 -9.02 -12.28
N ARG A 246 -8.16 -9.52 -11.43
CA ARG A 246 -7.40 -8.67 -10.51
C ARG A 246 -6.59 -7.65 -11.29
N VAL A 247 -6.55 -6.40 -10.82
CA VAL A 247 -5.73 -5.37 -11.45
C VAL A 247 -4.26 -5.79 -11.44
N ARG A 248 -3.60 -5.60 -12.59
CA ARG A 248 -2.17 -5.84 -12.76
C ARG A 248 -1.42 -4.53 -12.61
N LYS A 249 -0.43 -4.50 -11.72
CA LYS A 249 0.36 -3.31 -11.40
C LYS A 249 1.85 -3.66 -11.40
N HIS A 250 2.72 -2.68 -11.58
CA HIS A 250 4.15 -2.85 -11.33
C HIS A 250 4.60 -2.09 -10.07
N THR A 251 3.77 -1.16 -9.60
CA THR A 251 3.98 -0.41 -8.36
C THR A 251 2.70 -0.43 -7.53
N VAL A 252 2.82 -0.59 -6.21
CA VAL A 252 1.67 -0.47 -5.30
C VAL A 252 2.06 0.26 -4.03
N ASN A 253 1.20 1.16 -3.57
CA ASN A 253 1.41 1.88 -2.32
C ASN A 253 0.95 1.05 -1.12
N VAL A 254 1.87 0.73 -0.23
CA VAL A 254 1.58 0.02 1.03
C VAL A 254 1.44 1.05 2.14
N LEU A 255 0.22 1.25 2.63
CA LEU A 255 -0.07 2.24 3.68
C LEU A 255 0.56 1.86 5.03
N PRO A 256 0.80 2.82 5.94
CA PRO A 256 1.34 2.55 7.27
C PRO A 256 0.55 1.46 8.00
N GLY A 257 1.25 0.58 8.73
CA GLY A 257 0.64 -0.53 9.47
C GLY A 257 -0.20 -1.49 8.62
N GLY A 258 -0.18 -1.36 7.29
CA GLY A 258 -1.04 -2.08 6.37
C GLY A 258 -0.35 -3.29 5.75
N LYS A 259 -1.16 -4.11 5.09
CA LYS A 259 -0.74 -5.22 4.26
C LYS A 259 -1.28 -5.04 2.84
N VAL A 260 -0.46 -5.33 1.85
CA VAL A 260 -0.89 -5.49 0.46
C VAL A 260 -0.41 -6.86 0.00
N SER A 261 -1.32 -7.66 -0.55
CA SER A 261 -0.95 -8.97 -1.11
C SER A 261 -1.06 -8.92 -2.62
N PHE A 262 -0.09 -9.51 -3.33
CA PHE A 262 -0.14 -9.68 -4.77
C PHE A 262 0.30 -11.07 -5.19
N ASP A 263 -0.28 -11.58 -6.27
CA ASP A 263 0.17 -12.81 -6.91
C ASP A 263 1.15 -12.45 -8.04
N LEU A 264 2.35 -13.02 -7.99
CA LEU A 264 3.41 -12.81 -8.97
C LEU A 264 3.63 -14.10 -9.76
N THR A 265 3.64 -13.98 -11.08
CA THR A 265 4.19 -14.99 -11.99
C THR A 265 5.60 -14.56 -12.36
N ALA A 266 6.62 -15.30 -11.92
CA ALA A 266 8.03 -14.98 -12.14
C ALA A 266 8.49 -15.43 -13.55
N ASP A 267 8.00 -14.76 -14.59
CA ASP A 267 8.22 -15.11 -16.00
C ASP A 267 9.42 -14.40 -16.66
N ALA A 268 9.98 -13.38 -16.00
CA ALA A 268 11.17 -12.69 -16.48
C ALA A 268 12.45 -13.25 -15.83
N TYR A 269 13.21 -14.08 -16.56
CA TYR A 269 14.50 -14.61 -16.09
C TYR A 269 15.52 -13.50 -15.83
N GLY A 270 16.18 -13.51 -14.69
CA GLY A 270 17.24 -12.55 -14.35
C GLY A 270 17.18 -12.02 -12.93
N ASP A 271 17.92 -10.95 -12.68
CA ASP A 271 17.92 -10.23 -11.41
C ASP A 271 17.23 -8.88 -11.58
N TRP A 272 16.25 -8.64 -10.72
CA TRP A 272 15.35 -7.50 -10.83
C TRP A 272 15.39 -6.68 -9.55
N ALA A 273 15.49 -5.37 -9.71
CA ALA A 273 15.39 -4.47 -8.59
C ALA A 273 13.98 -4.50 -8.01
N PHE A 274 13.89 -4.62 -6.69
CA PHE A 274 12.65 -4.60 -5.93
C PHE A 274 12.81 -3.58 -4.80
N HIS A 275 12.13 -2.45 -4.88
CA HIS A 275 12.44 -1.32 -4.02
C HIS A 275 11.28 -0.36 -3.79
N CYS A 276 11.40 0.46 -2.75
CA CYS A 276 10.51 1.59 -2.55
C CYS A 276 10.83 2.70 -3.56
N HIS A 277 9.81 3.31 -4.15
CA HIS A 277 9.95 4.35 -5.17
C HIS A 277 10.04 5.76 -4.57
N MET A 278 10.02 5.89 -3.24
CA MET A 278 10.59 7.05 -2.58
C MET A 278 12.12 6.98 -2.66
N LEU A 279 12.69 7.85 -3.48
CA LEU A 279 14.12 7.83 -3.83
C LEU A 279 15.05 7.74 -2.62
N LEU A 280 14.77 8.51 -1.56
CA LEU A 280 15.61 8.52 -0.37
C LEU A 280 15.49 7.23 0.45
N HIS A 281 14.33 6.55 0.44
CA HIS A 281 14.16 5.26 1.10
C HIS A 281 14.92 4.16 0.36
N MET A 282 14.80 4.13 -0.98
CA MET A 282 15.59 3.25 -1.84
C MET A 282 17.09 3.44 -1.58
N HIS A 283 17.55 4.69 -1.68
CA HIS A 283 18.97 5.03 -1.56
C HIS A 283 19.55 4.66 -0.19
N ALA A 284 18.76 4.81 0.88
CA ALA A 284 19.16 4.48 2.24
C ALA A 284 18.94 3.01 2.63
N GLY A 285 18.42 2.17 1.73
CA GLY A 285 18.49 0.71 1.86
C GLY A 285 17.20 -0.10 1.72
N MET A 286 16.04 0.53 1.48
CA MET A 286 14.79 -0.20 1.20
C MET A 286 14.76 -0.72 -0.24
N MET A 287 15.62 -1.69 -0.48
CA MET A 287 15.84 -2.34 -1.75
C MET A 287 16.26 -3.79 -1.51
N ARG A 288 15.83 -4.65 -2.43
CA ARG A 288 16.22 -6.05 -2.55
C ARG A 288 16.41 -6.39 -4.02
N VAL A 289 17.10 -7.50 -4.26
CA VAL A 289 17.12 -8.17 -5.55
C VAL A 289 16.07 -9.27 -5.51
N VAL A 290 15.19 -9.30 -6.50
CA VAL A 290 14.40 -10.48 -6.83
C VAL A 290 15.16 -11.26 -7.90
N THR A 291 15.43 -12.53 -7.64
CA THR A 291 16.15 -13.40 -8.59
C THR A 291 15.21 -14.46 -9.13
N VAL A 292 15.16 -14.56 -10.46
CA VAL A 292 14.37 -15.58 -11.16
C VAL A 292 15.34 -16.47 -11.93
N ARG A 293 15.32 -17.77 -11.64
CA ARG A 293 16.21 -18.76 -12.27
C ARG A 293 15.45 -20.03 -12.63
N ASP A 294 15.96 -20.73 -13.64
CA ASP A 294 15.57 -22.11 -13.91
C ASP A 294 16.35 -23.01 -12.95
N TYR A 295 15.68 -23.41 -11.87
CA TYR A 295 16.16 -24.49 -11.03
C TYR A 295 15.46 -25.73 -11.55
N GLY A 296 16.08 -26.39 -12.54
CA GLY A 296 15.60 -27.69 -13.01
C GLY A 296 15.38 -28.65 -11.83
N ASP A 297 14.56 -29.67 -12.02
CA ASP A 297 14.40 -30.74 -11.02
C ASP A 297 15.78 -31.39 -10.77
N GLU A 298 16.52 -30.92 -9.76
CA GLU A 298 17.65 -31.66 -9.22
C GLU A 298 17.08 -32.93 -8.57
N GLY A 299 17.08 -34.02 -9.34
CA GLY A 299 16.76 -35.37 -8.88
C GLY A 299 17.82 -35.99 -8.00
#